data_AF-A0A094PGX3-F1
#
_entry.id   AF-A0A094PGX3-F1
#
_cell.length_a   1.000
_cell.length_b   1.000
_cell.length_c   1.000
_cell.angle_alpha   90.00
_cell.angle_beta   90.00
_cell.angle_gamma   90.00
#
_symmetry.space_group_name_H-M   'P 1'
#
loop_
_entity.id
_entity.type
_entity.pdbx_description
1 polymer ?
#
loop_
_entity_poly.entity_id
_entity_poly.type
_entity_poly.pdbx_seq_one_letter_code
_entity_poly.pdbx_strand_id
1 'polypeptide(L)'
;MAGDIDQELVLRETLAAVAPGTELRDGLERILRGRTGALIVFGYDKSMDSLLSGGFALDVPFSPQQLRELAKMDAAMVIDSAASKILWANTQLVPDPSITTDETGTRHRTAERVAKQTGYPVISVSQSMQMIAIYVAGRRYVLEDSDTILSRANQALATLERYKQRFNEVASNLTALEIDDFVTIRDVAVVAQRIEMVLRIAAEIRGYIIELGVDGRLLSLQHDEISAGMDNEREFIARDYLPGTGKRSRKLQASLDALAELSAEELLDFSLVAKALGHPGTDLELPLSPRGFRLLSKVQRLPAPVAERIVEHFGSLQKMLGASIDDLQAVEGVGENRARTVREGLSRLADSSILERYV
;
A
#
# COMPACT_ATOMS: atom_id res chain seq x y z
N MET A 1 16.80 11.37 -6.51
CA MET A 1 15.57 11.11 -7.30
C MET A 1 15.73 9.93 -8.26
N ALA A 2 16.45 10.03 -9.39
CA ALA A 2 16.60 8.87 -10.30
C ALA A 2 17.34 7.67 -9.66
N GLY A 3 18.40 7.93 -8.89
CA GLY A 3 19.13 6.89 -8.14
C GLY A 3 18.36 6.30 -6.95
N ASP A 4 17.46 7.06 -6.31
CA ASP A 4 16.61 6.54 -5.22
C ASP A 4 15.54 5.59 -5.76
N ILE A 5 14.98 5.93 -6.93
CA ILE A 5 13.96 5.09 -7.59
C ILE A 5 14.57 3.75 -7.99
N ASP A 6 15.79 3.75 -8.54
CA ASP A 6 16.51 2.53 -8.92
C ASP A 6 16.85 1.65 -7.70
N GLN A 7 17.31 2.27 -6.61
CA GLN A 7 17.59 1.57 -5.35
C GLN A 7 16.36 0.92 -4.72
N GLU A 8 15.22 1.62 -4.72
CA GLU A 8 13.95 1.10 -4.22
C GLU A 8 13.43 -0.05 -5.08
N LEU A 9 13.65 0.02 -6.41
CA LEU A 9 13.25 -1.03 -7.35
C LEU A 9 14.09 -2.30 -7.14
N VAL A 10 15.41 -2.17 -7.04
CA VAL A 10 16.32 -3.28 -6.74
C VAL A 10 16.00 -3.92 -5.39
N LEU A 11 15.68 -3.12 -4.36
CA LEU A 11 15.23 -3.64 -3.06
C LEU A 11 13.96 -4.49 -3.21
N ARG A 12 12.95 -3.98 -3.91
CA ARG A 12 11.68 -4.70 -4.11
C ARG A 12 11.86 -6.00 -4.89
N GLU A 13 12.64 -5.98 -5.97
CA GLU A 13 12.94 -7.17 -6.75
C GLU A 13 13.68 -8.22 -5.92
N THR A 14 14.64 -7.78 -5.10
CA THR A 14 15.38 -8.67 -4.18
C THR A 14 14.47 -9.29 -3.14
N LEU A 15 13.63 -8.50 -2.48
CA LEU A 15 12.68 -9.00 -1.48
C LEU A 15 11.65 -9.94 -2.09
N ALA A 16 11.19 -9.67 -3.32
CA ALA A 16 10.31 -10.59 -4.05
C ALA A 16 11.01 -11.92 -4.37
N ALA A 17 12.30 -11.89 -4.76
CA ALA A 17 13.07 -13.10 -5.06
C ALA A 17 13.31 -13.99 -3.83
N VAL A 18 13.30 -13.41 -2.62
CA VAL A 18 13.48 -14.14 -1.35
C VAL A 18 12.19 -14.26 -0.51
N ALA A 19 11.04 -13.92 -1.09
CA ALA A 19 9.76 -14.01 -0.41
C ALA A 19 9.33 -15.49 -0.22
N PRO A 20 8.54 -15.81 0.81
CA PRO A 20 7.99 -17.15 1.01
C PRO A 20 7.25 -17.68 -0.21
N GLY A 21 7.47 -18.97 -0.48
CA GLY A 21 6.99 -19.67 -1.68
C GLY A 21 7.94 -19.62 -2.89
N THR A 22 9.01 -18.81 -2.85
CA THR A 22 10.07 -18.86 -3.88
C THR A 22 11.05 -20.01 -3.61
N GLU A 23 11.68 -20.53 -4.66
CA GLU A 23 12.71 -21.56 -4.52
C GLU A 23 13.93 -21.04 -3.74
N LEU A 24 14.31 -19.77 -3.95
CA LEU A 24 15.42 -19.17 -3.22
C LEU A 24 15.12 -19.09 -1.72
N ARG A 25 13.92 -18.67 -1.33
CA ARG A 25 13.51 -18.68 0.08
C ARG A 25 13.52 -20.07 0.69
N ASP A 26 12.99 -21.09 0.00
CA ASP A 26 13.06 -22.49 0.47
C ASP A 26 14.52 -22.94 0.66
N GLY A 27 15.41 -22.60 -0.28
CA GLY A 27 16.83 -22.88 -0.17
C GLY A 27 17.48 -22.22 1.05
N LEU A 28 17.19 -20.94 1.29
CA LEU A 28 17.70 -20.19 2.45
C LEU A 28 17.17 -20.75 3.77
N GLU A 29 15.88 -21.10 3.85
CA GLU A 29 15.29 -21.73 5.04
C GLU A 29 15.89 -23.10 5.32
N ARG A 30 16.17 -23.91 4.28
CA ARG A 30 16.86 -25.19 4.43
C ARG A 30 18.27 -25.02 4.99
N ILE A 31 19.00 -24.00 4.55
CA ILE A 31 20.33 -23.67 5.07
C ILE A 31 20.23 -23.28 6.55
N LEU A 32 19.26 -22.43 6.89
CA LEU A 32 19.03 -21.95 8.25
C LEU A 32 18.65 -23.11 9.19
N ARG A 33 17.64 -23.90 8.84
CA ARG A 33 17.20 -25.11 9.58
C ARG A 33 18.31 -26.16 9.67
N GLY A 34 19.13 -26.25 8.62
CA GLY A 34 20.32 -27.10 8.57
C GLY A 34 21.48 -26.62 9.45
N ARG A 35 21.33 -25.46 10.12
CA ARG A 35 22.35 -24.81 10.94
C ARG A 35 23.68 -24.66 10.20
N THR A 36 23.62 -24.29 8.93
CA THR A 36 24.80 -23.97 8.11
C THR A 36 24.84 -22.48 7.83
N GLY A 37 26.04 -21.89 7.75
CA GLY A 37 26.20 -20.53 7.25
C GLY A 37 26.21 -20.50 5.72
N ALA A 38 25.86 -19.38 5.12
CA ALA A 38 25.99 -19.17 3.68
C ALA A 38 26.24 -17.69 3.36
N LEU A 39 26.98 -17.44 2.29
CA LEU A 39 27.15 -16.11 1.70
C LEU A 39 26.82 -16.21 0.22
N ILE A 40 25.80 -15.49 -0.24
CA ILE A 40 25.23 -15.67 -1.58
C ILE A 40 25.12 -14.30 -2.25
N VAL A 41 25.71 -14.15 -3.43
CA VAL A 41 25.58 -12.93 -4.25
C VAL A 41 24.51 -13.13 -5.31
N PHE A 42 23.66 -12.11 -5.49
CA PHE A 42 22.56 -12.10 -6.44
C PHE A 42 22.91 -11.27 -7.69
N GLY A 43 23.41 -11.94 -8.73
CA GLY A 43 23.89 -11.30 -9.95
C GLY A 43 25.39 -11.47 -10.15
N TYR A 44 25.79 -11.33 -11.41
CA TYR A 44 27.17 -11.53 -11.84
C TYR A 44 27.47 -10.67 -13.06
N ASP A 45 28.60 -9.97 -12.99
CA ASP A 45 29.18 -9.20 -14.09
C ASP A 45 30.71 -9.17 -13.94
N LYS A 46 31.38 -8.31 -14.72
CA LYS A 46 32.82 -8.13 -14.63
C LYS A 46 33.29 -7.56 -13.29
N SER A 47 32.47 -6.72 -12.64
CA SER A 47 32.80 -6.20 -11.32
C SER A 47 32.83 -7.33 -10.30
N MET A 48 31.83 -8.22 -10.34
CA MET A 48 31.76 -9.39 -9.44
C MET A 48 32.88 -10.38 -9.72
N ASP A 49 33.18 -10.66 -11.00
CA ASP A 49 34.27 -11.55 -11.42
C ASP A 49 35.63 -11.15 -10.81
N SER A 50 35.91 -9.85 -10.77
CA SER A 50 37.15 -9.32 -10.19
C SER A 50 37.29 -9.52 -8.67
N LEU A 51 36.18 -9.83 -7.97
CA LEU A 51 36.17 -10.07 -6.52
C LEU A 51 36.27 -11.57 -6.18
N LEU A 52 36.15 -12.46 -7.16
CA LEU A 52 36.19 -13.90 -6.95
C LEU A 52 37.64 -14.39 -6.81
N SER A 53 37.90 -15.16 -5.76
CA SER A 53 39.18 -15.82 -5.55
C SER A 53 38.97 -17.31 -5.28
N GLY A 54 39.45 -18.16 -6.19
CA GLY A 54 39.26 -19.60 -6.12
C GLY A 54 37.82 -20.05 -6.36
N GLY A 55 37.47 -21.23 -5.85
CA GLY A 55 36.15 -21.84 -6.04
C GLY A 55 35.98 -22.53 -7.38
N PHE A 56 34.72 -22.85 -7.70
CA PHE A 56 34.34 -23.60 -8.90
C PHE A 56 33.28 -22.84 -9.70
N ALA A 57 33.53 -22.67 -11.00
CA ALA A 57 32.50 -22.29 -11.95
C ALA A 57 31.61 -23.51 -12.23
N LEU A 58 30.31 -23.35 -12.01
CA LEU A 58 29.32 -24.43 -12.13
C LEU A 58 28.39 -24.24 -13.33
N ASP A 59 27.76 -23.06 -13.44
CA ASP A 59 26.72 -22.75 -14.43
C ASP A 59 25.62 -23.83 -14.51
N VAL A 60 25.08 -24.20 -13.34
CA VAL A 60 24.03 -25.24 -13.22
C VAL A 60 22.67 -24.62 -12.92
N PRO A 61 21.55 -25.26 -13.32
CA PRO A 61 20.22 -24.83 -12.90
C PRO A 61 20.11 -24.70 -11.38
N PHE A 62 19.34 -23.72 -10.92
CA PHE A 62 19.08 -23.51 -9.51
C PHE A 62 18.09 -24.57 -8.99
N SER A 63 18.33 -25.03 -7.76
CA SER A 63 17.30 -25.70 -6.96
C SER A 63 17.57 -25.48 -5.47
N PRO A 64 16.53 -25.47 -4.61
CA PRO A 64 16.69 -25.32 -3.16
C PRO A 64 17.63 -26.38 -2.55
N GLN A 65 17.57 -27.61 -3.07
CA GLN A 65 18.37 -28.74 -2.61
C GLN A 65 19.85 -28.55 -2.98
N GLN A 66 20.15 -28.14 -4.22
CA GLN A 66 21.53 -27.87 -4.61
C GLN A 66 22.12 -26.70 -3.83
N LEU A 67 21.36 -25.63 -3.65
CA LEU A 67 21.80 -24.49 -2.83
C LEU A 67 22.18 -24.94 -1.41
N ARG A 68 21.33 -25.78 -0.80
CA ARG A 68 21.58 -26.35 0.53
C ARG A 68 22.83 -27.22 0.59
N GLU A 69 23.07 -28.05 -0.42
CA GLU A 69 24.24 -28.93 -0.48
C GLU A 69 25.53 -28.13 -0.67
N LEU A 70 25.53 -27.17 -1.60
CA LEU A 70 26.69 -26.30 -1.86
C LEU A 70 27.02 -25.40 -0.67
N ALA A 71 26.02 -24.95 0.10
CA ALA A 71 26.24 -24.20 1.33
C ALA A 71 27.04 -24.96 2.41
N LYS A 72 27.24 -26.28 2.26
CA LYS A 72 28.12 -27.06 3.15
C LYS A 72 29.61 -26.84 2.86
N MET A 73 29.97 -26.31 1.69
CA MET A 73 31.36 -26.22 1.22
C MET A 73 32.15 -25.05 1.81
N ASP A 74 31.58 -24.30 2.75
CA ASP A 74 32.11 -23.03 3.27
C ASP A 74 32.35 -21.99 2.13
N ALA A 75 32.68 -20.74 2.47
CA ALA A 75 32.81 -19.61 1.53
C ALA A 75 31.50 -19.19 0.81
N ALA A 76 31.60 -18.50 -0.34
CA ALA A 76 30.48 -17.86 -1.01
C ALA A 76 29.98 -18.61 -2.25
N MET A 77 28.76 -18.29 -2.64
CA MET A 77 28.12 -18.71 -3.88
C MET A 77 27.66 -17.49 -4.67
N VAL A 78 27.64 -17.59 -5.99
CA VAL A 78 27.09 -16.56 -6.88
C VAL A 78 25.98 -17.19 -7.70
N ILE A 79 24.79 -16.60 -7.64
CA ILE A 79 23.64 -16.97 -8.46
C ILE A 79 23.33 -15.85 -9.44
N ASP A 80 22.68 -16.16 -10.55
CA ASP A 80 22.27 -15.14 -11.51
C ASP A 80 21.13 -14.26 -10.94
N SER A 81 20.91 -13.09 -11.56
CA SER A 81 19.89 -12.14 -11.11
C SER A 81 18.45 -12.64 -11.26
N ALA A 82 18.22 -13.72 -12.01
CA ALA A 82 16.91 -14.34 -12.14
C ALA A 82 16.67 -15.48 -11.14
N ALA A 83 17.63 -15.78 -10.25
CA ALA A 83 17.61 -16.95 -9.36
C ALA A 83 17.41 -18.28 -10.10
N SER A 84 17.83 -18.36 -11.37
CA SER A 84 17.61 -19.50 -12.26
C SER A 84 18.81 -20.45 -12.32
N LYS A 85 20.00 -19.96 -11.96
CA LYS A 85 21.25 -20.71 -12.02
C LYS A 85 22.20 -20.39 -10.88
N ILE A 86 22.98 -21.40 -10.49
CA ILE A 86 24.14 -21.25 -9.62
C ILE A 86 25.39 -21.18 -10.51
N LEU A 87 26.02 -20.01 -10.53
CA LEU A 87 27.16 -19.70 -11.40
C LEU A 87 28.48 -20.14 -10.76
N TRP A 88 28.65 -19.83 -9.48
CA TRP A 88 29.87 -20.14 -8.72
C TRP A 88 29.55 -20.71 -7.35
N ALA A 89 30.42 -21.58 -6.85
CA ALA A 89 30.38 -22.07 -5.47
C ALA A 89 31.77 -22.17 -4.86
N ASN A 90 31.81 -22.17 -3.51
CA ASN A 90 33.04 -22.23 -2.71
C ASN A 90 34.08 -21.17 -3.12
N THR A 91 33.62 -19.97 -3.47
CA THR A 91 34.50 -18.86 -3.88
C THR A 91 34.73 -17.90 -2.72
N GLN A 92 35.95 -17.41 -2.57
CA GLN A 92 36.26 -16.37 -1.59
C GLN A 92 36.00 -15.00 -2.21
N LEU A 93 35.17 -14.18 -1.57
CA LEU A 93 34.93 -12.81 -2.00
C LEU A 93 35.96 -11.86 -1.36
N VAL A 94 36.64 -11.08 -2.20
CA VAL A 94 37.70 -10.15 -1.78
C VAL A 94 37.32 -8.71 -2.14
N PRO A 95 36.35 -8.08 -1.43
CA PRO A 95 36.00 -6.68 -1.67
C PRO A 95 37.10 -5.73 -1.17
N ASP A 96 37.05 -4.47 -1.63
CA ASP A 96 37.95 -3.42 -1.19
C ASP A 96 37.89 -3.23 0.35
N PRO A 97 39.02 -3.41 1.07
CA PRO A 97 39.05 -3.30 2.52
C PRO A 97 38.82 -1.88 3.04
N SER A 98 38.94 -0.85 2.19
CA SER A 98 38.71 0.56 2.55
C SER A 98 37.23 0.91 2.68
N ILE A 99 36.33 0.08 2.13
CA ILE A 99 34.88 0.27 2.25
C ILE A 99 34.45 0.10 3.71
N THR A 100 33.77 1.11 4.24
CA THR A 100 33.27 1.14 5.61
C THR A 100 32.13 0.14 5.80
N THR A 101 32.10 -0.46 6.99
CA THR A 101 31.12 -1.48 7.37
C THR A 101 30.84 -1.31 8.86
N ASP A 102 29.55 -1.39 9.21
CA ASP A 102 29.10 -1.33 10.60
C ASP A 102 28.90 -2.74 11.18
N GLU A 103 29.18 -3.77 10.39
CA GLU A 103 29.04 -5.18 10.76
C GLU A 103 30.24 -5.70 11.54
N THR A 104 29.99 -6.63 12.46
CA THR A 104 31.03 -7.19 13.35
C THR A 104 31.54 -8.56 12.92
N GLY A 105 30.73 -9.34 12.19
CA GLY A 105 31.11 -10.67 11.69
C GLY A 105 31.80 -10.64 10.32
N THR A 106 32.84 -11.45 10.12
CA THR A 106 33.60 -11.48 8.83
C THR A 106 32.69 -11.69 7.62
N ARG A 107 31.72 -12.62 7.71
CA ARG A 107 30.75 -12.87 6.64
C ARG A 107 29.84 -11.66 6.36
N HIS A 108 29.33 -11.02 7.42
CA HIS A 108 28.46 -9.85 7.31
C HIS A 108 29.20 -8.63 6.77
N ARG A 109 30.45 -8.41 7.22
CA ARG A 109 31.34 -7.37 6.69
C ARG A 109 31.64 -7.57 5.21
N THR A 110 31.95 -8.80 4.80
CA THR A 110 32.16 -9.13 3.38
C THR A 110 30.87 -8.90 2.60
N ALA A 111 29.72 -9.33 3.10
CA ALA A 111 28.43 -9.14 2.45
C ALA A 111 28.11 -7.66 2.20
N GLU A 112 28.23 -6.83 3.24
CA GLU A 112 27.96 -5.39 3.14
C GLU A 112 28.93 -4.70 2.16
N ARG A 113 30.21 -5.03 2.21
CA ARG A 113 31.21 -4.44 1.31
C ARG A 113 31.01 -4.84 -0.14
N VAL A 114 30.75 -6.12 -0.41
CA VAL A 114 30.46 -6.59 -1.77
C VAL A 114 29.20 -5.91 -2.30
N ALA A 115 28.14 -5.80 -1.50
CA ALA A 115 26.92 -5.10 -1.89
C ALA A 115 27.17 -3.62 -2.20
N LYS A 116 27.93 -2.91 -1.35
CA LYS A 116 28.31 -1.50 -1.58
C LYS A 116 29.19 -1.32 -2.82
N GLN A 117 30.11 -2.25 -3.08
CA GLN A 117 31.09 -2.16 -4.16
C GLN A 117 30.49 -2.48 -5.53
N THR A 118 29.64 -3.50 -5.59
CA THR A 118 29.10 -4.03 -6.85
C THR A 118 27.69 -3.53 -7.16
N GLY A 119 26.96 -3.06 -6.13
CA GLY A 119 25.53 -2.75 -6.24
C GLY A 119 24.62 -3.97 -6.24
N TYR A 120 25.17 -5.20 -6.32
CA TYR A 120 24.37 -6.42 -6.28
C TYR A 120 23.91 -6.75 -4.86
N PRO A 121 22.70 -7.31 -4.72
CA PRO A 121 22.24 -7.84 -3.44
C PRO A 121 23.14 -8.98 -2.95
N VAL A 122 23.47 -8.97 -1.65
CA VAL A 122 24.23 -10.05 -1.02
C VAL A 122 23.49 -10.57 0.20
N ILE A 123 23.28 -11.88 0.26
CA ILE A 123 22.56 -12.58 1.31
C ILE A 123 23.56 -13.29 2.22
N SER A 124 23.49 -13.03 3.51
CA SER A 124 24.25 -13.72 4.55
C SER A 124 23.30 -14.53 5.43
N VAL A 125 23.52 -15.84 5.50
CA VAL A 125 22.84 -16.73 6.45
C VAL A 125 23.78 -16.97 7.63
N SER A 126 23.33 -16.58 8.81
CA SER A 126 24.10 -16.70 10.05
C SER A 126 23.67 -17.93 10.84
N GLN A 127 24.57 -18.90 10.96
CA GLN A 127 24.36 -20.09 11.77
C GLN A 127 24.20 -19.76 13.26
N SER A 128 25.03 -18.86 13.81
CA SER A 128 25.03 -18.56 15.25
C SER A 128 23.81 -17.72 15.66
N MET A 129 23.43 -16.75 14.83
CA MET A 129 22.31 -15.85 15.11
C MET A 129 20.97 -16.41 14.62
N GLN A 130 20.98 -17.52 13.87
CA GLN A 130 19.78 -18.11 13.26
C GLN A 130 18.95 -17.06 12.50
N MET A 131 19.62 -16.26 11.67
CA MET A 131 18.99 -15.21 10.88
C MET A 131 19.52 -15.16 9.45
N ILE A 132 18.71 -14.61 8.55
CA ILE A 132 19.10 -14.30 7.17
C ILE A 132 19.12 -12.77 7.05
N ALA A 133 20.24 -12.22 6.59
CA ALA A 133 20.41 -10.79 6.35
C ALA A 133 20.70 -10.54 4.87
N ILE A 134 20.09 -9.51 4.31
CA ILE A 134 20.27 -9.06 2.93
C ILE A 134 20.90 -7.67 2.96
N TYR A 135 21.95 -7.49 2.18
CA TYR A 135 22.61 -6.22 1.96
C TYR A 135 22.32 -5.78 0.54
N VAL A 136 21.57 -4.69 0.39
CA VAL A 136 21.09 -4.21 -0.91
C VAL A 136 20.87 -2.70 -0.83
N ALA A 137 21.22 -1.96 -1.88
CA ALA A 137 21.03 -0.52 -1.95
C ALA A 137 21.58 0.27 -0.73
N GLY A 138 22.71 -0.18 -0.17
CA GLY A 138 23.33 0.43 1.02
C GLY A 138 22.54 0.22 2.32
N ARG A 139 21.52 -0.64 2.32
CA ARG A 139 20.69 -0.99 3.48
C ARG A 139 20.92 -2.44 3.88
N ARG A 140 20.68 -2.72 5.15
CA ARG A 140 20.64 -4.06 5.72
C ARG A 140 19.20 -4.41 6.06
N TYR A 141 18.68 -5.45 5.43
CA TYR A 141 17.37 -6.01 5.70
C TYR A 141 17.52 -7.36 6.39
N VAL A 142 16.79 -7.62 7.47
CA VAL A 142 16.75 -8.93 8.12
C VAL A 142 15.49 -9.62 7.67
N LEU A 143 15.61 -10.80 7.06
CA LEU A 143 14.43 -11.58 6.75
C LEU A 143 13.87 -12.19 8.01
N GLU A 144 12.61 -11.90 8.25
CA GLU A 144 11.86 -12.47 9.36
C GLU A 144 11.22 -13.81 8.94
N ASP A 145 10.81 -14.58 9.93
CA ASP A 145 10.07 -15.82 9.71
C ASP A 145 8.61 -15.48 9.33
N SER A 146 8.03 -16.27 8.42
CA SER A 146 6.65 -16.11 7.94
C SER A 146 5.65 -16.02 9.09
N ASP A 147 5.80 -16.83 10.15
CA ASP A 147 4.88 -16.84 11.29
C ASP A 147 4.89 -15.51 12.05
N THR A 148 6.06 -14.87 12.12
CA THR A 148 6.23 -13.58 12.82
C THR A 148 5.59 -12.44 12.03
N ILE A 149 5.80 -12.44 10.71
CA ILE A 149 5.19 -11.46 9.80
C ILE A 149 3.67 -11.64 9.77
N LEU A 150 3.18 -12.89 9.64
CA LEU A 150 1.75 -13.23 9.69
C LEU A 150 1.09 -12.76 10.99
N SER A 151 1.74 -12.97 12.14
CA SER A 151 1.21 -12.54 13.43
C SER A 151 1.00 -11.02 13.50
N ARG A 152 1.98 -10.22 13.06
CA ARG A 152 1.86 -8.76 12.98
C ARG A 152 0.80 -8.33 11.96
N ALA A 153 0.78 -8.96 10.80
CA ALA A 153 -0.18 -8.64 9.75
C ALA A 153 -1.63 -8.90 10.19
N ASN A 154 -1.89 -9.98 10.92
CA ASN A 154 -3.21 -10.26 11.49
C ASN A 154 -3.62 -9.21 12.55
N GLN A 155 -2.67 -8.71 13.35
CA GLN A 155 -2.95 -7.62 14.30
C GLN A 155 -3.28 -6.30 13.58
N ALA A 156 -2.56 -6.00 12.50
CA ALA A 156 -2.83 -4.84 11.65
C ALA A 156 -4.20 -4.98 10.96
N LEU A 157 -4.55 -6.17 10.46
CA LEU A 157 -5.84 -6.45 9.83
C LEU A 157 -7.00 -6.26 10.81
N ALA A 158 -6.91 -6.81 12.02
CA ALA A 158 -7.92 -6.61 13.06
C ALA A 158 -8.06 -5.12 13.44
N THR A 159 -6.96 -4.35 13.32
CA THR A 159 -6.99 -2.90 13.49
C THR A 159 -7.71 -2.22 12.32
N LEU A 160 -7.41 -2.60 11.08
CA LEU A 160 -8.09 -2.11 9.89
C LEU A 160 -9.61 -2.32 9.97
N GLU A 161 -10.06 -3.49 10.42
CA GLU A 161 -11.49 -3.77 10.62
C GLU A 161 -12.16 -2.79 11.58
N ARG A 162 -11.54 -2.55 12.75
CA ARG A 162 -12.05 -1.59 13.74
C ARG A 162 -12.08 -0.16 13.18
N TYR A 163 -11.09 0.21 12.39
CA TYR A 163 -11.05 1.52 11.74
C TYR A 163 -12.11 1.67 10.66
N LYS A 164 -12.35 0.62 9.86
CA LYS A 164 -13.43 0.58 8.87
C LYS A 164 -14.80 0.69 9.53
N GLN A 165 -15.03 -0.01 10.64
CA GLN A 165 -16.28 0.08 11.41
C GLN A 165 -16.53 1.52 11.88
N ARG A 166 -15.54 2.16 12.52
CA ARG A 166 -15.64 3.56 12.94
C ARG A 166 -15.82 4.51 11.77
N PHE A 167 -15.15 4.25 10.65
CA PHE A 167 -15.36 5.03 9.43
C PHE A 167 -16.82 4.93 8.97
N ASN A 168 -17.40 3.73 8.92
CA ASN A 168 -18.79 3.54 8.52
C ASN A 168 -19.78 4.29 9.43
N GLU A 169 -19.54 4.30 10.74
CA GLU A 169 -20.36 5.06 11.71
C GLU A 169 -20.35 6.56 11.39
N VAL A 170 -19.16 7.15 11.26
CA VAL A 170 -19.03 8.59 10.96
C VAL A 170 -19.56 8.91 9.55
N ALA A 171 -19.35 8.02 8.58
CA ALA A 171 -19.87 8.19 7.22
C ALA A 171 -21.41 8.10 7.16
N SER A 172 -22.04 7.29 8.02
CA SER A 172 -23.51 7.28 8.16
C SER A 172 -24.00 8.60 8.76
N ASN A 173 -23.36 9.06 9.84
CA ASN A 173 -23.67 10.35 10.46
C ASN A 173 -23.55 11.51 9.46
N LEU A 174 -22.48 11.55 8.66
CA LEU A 174 -22.35 12.54 7.59
C LEU A 174 -23.47 12.41 6.56
N THR A 175 -23.90 11.19 6.20
CA THR A 175 -25.05 11.00 5.29
C THR A 175 -26.32 11.64 5.84
N ALA A 176 -26.58 11.48 7.14
CA ALA A 176 -27.74 12.08 7.77
C ALA A 176 -27.67 13.61 7.78
N LEU A 177 -26.49 14.20 8.04
CA LEU A 177 -26.28 15.65 7.98
C LEU A 177 -26.38 16.20 6.55
N GLU A 178 -25.91 15.43 5.56
CA GLU A 178 -25.99 15.76 4.14
C GLU A 178 -27.45 15.88 3.67
N ILE A 179 -28.31 14.96 4.12
CA ILE A 179 -29.73 14.94 3.77
C ILE A 179 -30.47 16.11 4.45
N ASP A 180 -30.16 16.39 5.71
CA ASP A 180 -30.79 17.47 6.47
C ASP A 180 -30.25 18.89 6.14
N ASP A 181 -29.21 18.99 5.30
CA ASP A 181 -28.51 20.25 4.96
C ASP A 181 -27.83 20.94 6.16
N PHE A 182 -27.28 20.15 7.08
CA PHE A 182 -26.61 20.64 8.31
C PHE A 182 -25.13 20.27 8.39
N VAL A 183 -24.48 20.00 7.25
CA VAL A 183 -23.06 19.62 7.22
C VAL A 183 -22.17 20.83 7.56
N THR A 184 -21.17 20.62 8.41
CA THR A 184 -20.11 21.60 8.68
C THR A 184 -18.75 21.13 8.13
N ILE A 185 -17.77 22.04 8.07
CA ILE A 185 -16.38 21.67 7.73
C ILE A 185 -15.85 20.60 8.69
N ARG A 186 -16.20 20.68 9.98
CA ARG A 186 -15.81 19.68 10.99
C ARG A 186 -16.26 18.28 10.60
N ASP A 187 -17.53 18.11 10.22
CA ASP A 187 -18.09 16.79 9.91
C ASP A 187 -17.34 16.13 8.75
N VAL A 188 -17.05 16.91 7.71
CA VAL A 188 -16.28 16.45 6.55
C VAL A 188 -14.84 16.11 6.94
N ALA A 189 -14.20 16.94 7.76
CA ALA A 189 -12.84 16.70 8.24
C ALA A 189 -12.75 15.42 9.08
N VAL A 190 -13.74 15.12 9.92
CA VAL A 190 -13.78 13.88 10.70
C VAL A 190 -13.87 12.66 9.77
N VAL A 191 -14.73 12.69 8.75
CA VAL A 191 -14.84 11.59 7.78
C VAL A 191 -13.55 11.43 6.97
N ALA A 192 -12.99 12.52 6.45
CA ALA A 192 -11.76 12.50 5.67
C ALA A 192 -10.57 11.96 6.49
N GLN A 193 -10.43 12.38 7.75
CA GLN A 193 -9.43 11.82 8.67
C GLN A 193 -9.59 10.30 8.80
N ARG A 194 -10.81 9.82 9.03
CA ARG A 194 -11.06 8.37 9.23
C ARG A 194 -10.75 7.55 7.98
N ILE A 195 -11.11 8.03 6.80
CA ILE A 195 -10.74 7.39 5.53
C ILE A 195 -9.22 7.31 5.40
N GLU A 196 -8.52 8.41 5.65
CA GLU A 196 -7.06 8.46 5.52
C GLU A 196 -6.37 7.49 6.49
N MET A 197 -6.86 7.38 7.73
CA MET A 197 -6.35 6.38 8.68
C MET A 197 -6.57 4.94 8.20
N VAL A 198 -7.74 4.63 7.60
CA VAL A 198 -8.02 3.31 7.01
C VAL A 198 -7.03 3.01 5.87
N LEU A 199 -6.82 3.97 4.96
CA LEU A 199 -5.93 3.79 3.81
C LEU A 199 -4.46 3.59 4.22
N ARG A 200 -4.00 4.24 5.29
CA ARG A 200 -2.64 4.07 5.83
C ARG A 200 -2.42 2.67 6.39
N ILE A 201 -3.36 2.17 7.20
CA ILE A 201 -3.25 0.81 7.76
C ILE A 201 -3.33 -0.22 6.63
N ALA A 202 -4.20 -0.01 5.64
CA ALA A 202 -4.27 -0.85 4.45
C ALA A 202 -2.93 -0.86 3.69
N ALA A 203 -2.27 0.30 3.53
CA ALA A 203 -0.96 0.40 2.91
C ALA A 203 0.14 -0.34 3.68
N GLU A 204 0.11 -0.28 5.02
CA GLU A 204 1.03 -1.04 5.87
C GLU A 204 0.83 -2.55 5.69
N ILE A 205 -0.42 -3.02 5.66
CA ILE A 205 -0.74 -4.44 5.46
C ILE A 205 -0.27 -4.95 4.10
N ARG A 206 -0.34 -4.12 3.05
CA ARG A 206 0.23 -4.47 1.73
C ARG A 206 1.74 -4.74 1.82
N GLY A 207 2.47 -4.01 2.67
CA GLY A 207 3.88 -4.29 2.94
C GLY A 207 4.09 -5.71 3.46
N TYR A 208 3.33 -6.12 4.48
CA TYR A 208 3.39 -7.49 5.01
C TYR A 208 2.99 -8.55 3.98
N ILE A 209 1.97 -8.28 3.14
CA ILE A 209 1.54 -9.21 2.08
C ILE A 209 2.67 -9.44 1.07
N ILE A 210 3.36 -8.37 0.65
CA ILE A 210 4.50 -8.47 -0.28
C ILE A 210 5.61 -9.32 0.35
N GLU A 211 5.94 -9.07 1.63
CA GLU A 211 6.98 -9.82 2.33
C GLU A 211 6.62 -11.29 2.53
N LEU A 212 5.33 -11.60 2.71
CA LEU A 212 4.84 -12.97 2.87
C LEU A 212 4.72 -13.76 1.56
N GLY A 213 4.76 -13.10 0.39
CA GLY A 213 4.66 -13.78 -0.89
C GLY A 213 3.46 -14.73 -0.97
N VAL A 214 3.72 -16.03 -1.20
CA VAL A 214 2.67 -17.05 -1.32
C VAL A 214 1.93 -17.28 0.00
N ASP A 215 2.62 -17.18 1.14
CA ASP A 215 2.03 -17.38 2.47
C ASP A 215 1.00 -16.29 2.80
N GLY A 216 1.10 -15.13 2.14
CA GLY A 216 0.21 -13.97 2.31
C GLY A 216 -1.12 -14.07 1.58
N ARG A 217 -1.40 -15.15 0.82
CA ARG A 217 -2.58 -15.24 -0.06
C ARG A 217 -3.91 -14.98 0.66
N LEU A 218 -4.14 -15.61 1.82
CA LEU A 218 -5.39 -15.44 2.56
C LEU A 218 -5.53 -14.03 3.14
N LEU A 219 -4.42 -13.49 3.66
CA LEU A 219 -4.33 -12.13 4.18
C LEU A 219 -4.65 -11.10 3.07
N SER A 220 -4.15 -11.31 1.86
CA SER A 220 -4.43 -10.44 0.70
C SER A 220 -5.92 -10.40 0.38
N LEU A 221 -6.60 -11.56 0.35
CA LEU A 221 -8.03 -11.62 0.08
C LEU A 221 -8.85 -10.85 1.12
N GLN A 222 -8.49 -10.99 2.40
CA GLN A 222 -9.16 -10.28 3.50
C GLN A 222 -8.88 -8.76 3.44
N HIS A 223 -7.63 -8.37 3.21
CA HIS A 223 -7.26 -6.97 3.02
C HIS A 223 -8.06 -6.33 1.89
N ASP A 224 -8.20 -7.01 0.76
CA ASP A 224 -8.90 -6.49 -0.42
C ASP A 224 -10.40 -6.36 -0.17
N GLU A 225 -11.02 -7.31 0.54
CA GLU A 225 -12.42 -7.23 0.95
C GLU A 225 -12.68 -6.05 1.91
N ILE A 226 -11.79 -5.84 2.88
CA ILE A 226 -11.92 -4.75 3.85
C ILE A 226 -11.62 -3.39 3.18
N SER A 227 -10.63 -3.31 2.29
CA SER A 227 -10.23 -2.04 1.66
C SER A 227 -11.06 -1.67 0.43
N ALA A 228 -11.92 -2.59 -0.05
CA ALA A 228 -12.74 -2.38 -1.22
C ALA A 228 -13.53 -1.06 -1.15
N GLY A 229 -13.37 -0.23 -2.19
CA GLY A 229 -14.12 1.02 -2.38
C GLY A 229 -13.65 2.21 -1.55
N MET A 230 -12.64 2.06 -0.68
CA MET A 230 -12.16 3.16 0.17
C MET A 230 -11.54 4.32 -0.62
N ASP A 231 -10.82 4.03 -1.70
CA ASP A 231 -10.28 5.07 -2.59
C ASP A 231 -11.39 5.88 -3.27
N ASN A 232 -12.47 5.22 -3.71
CA ASN A 232 -13.62 5.88 -4.31
C ASN A 232 -14.34 6.77 -3.30
N GLU A 233 -14.54 6.28 -2.07
CA GLU A 233 -15.19 7.04 -1.01
C GLU A 233 -14.37 8.29 -0.63
N ARG A 234 -13.03 8.15 -0.56
CA ARG A 234 -12.10 9.28 -0.39
C ARG A 234 -12.31 10.33 -1.49
N GLU A 235 -12.37 9.87 -2.74
CA GLU A 235 -12.55 10.73 -3.89
C GLU A 235 -13.93 11.43 -3.88
N PHE A 236 -15.01 10.71 -3.54
CA PHE A 236 -16.35 11.28 -3.48
C PHE A 236 -16.47 12.36 -2.40
N ILE A 237 -15.91 12.14 -1.21
CA ILE A 237 -15.87 13.15 -0.15
C ILE A 237 -15.15 14.41 -0.66
N ALA A 238 -13.96 14.26 -1.23
CA ALA A 238 -13.23 15.41 -1.76
C ALA A 238 -14.01 16.10 -2.90
N ARG A 239 -14.60 15.36 -3.84
CA ARG A 239 -15.41 15.91 -4.95
C ARG A 239 -16.63 16.69 -4.47
N ASP A 240 -17.27 16.24 -3.39
CA ASP A 240 -18.49 16.87 -2.86
C ASP A 240 -18.21 18.17 -2.11
N TYR A 241 -17.06 18.30 -1.44
CA TYR A 241 -16.80 19.43 -0.55
C TYR A 241 -15.73 20.41 -1.04
N LEU A 242 -14.89 20.02 -2.01
CA LEU A 242 -13.79 20.88 -2.46
C LEU A 242 -14.29 22.24 -3.02
N PRO A 243 -13.75 23.38 -2.53
CA PRO A 243 -14.20 24.71 -2.94
C PRO A 243 -14.08 24.99 -4.44
N GLY A 244 -15.12 25.58 -5.01
CA GLY A 244 -15.26 25.76 -6.45
C GLY A 244 -14.66 27.06 -6.98
N THR A 245 -13.41 27.04 -7.46
CA THR A 245 -12.86 28.02 -8.44
C THR A 245 -11.58 27.47 -9.13
N GLY A 246 -11.67 26.76 -10.27
CA GLY A 246 -10.48 26.38 -11.08
C GLY A 246 -10.57 25.01 -11.79
N LYS A 247 -9.45 24.54 -12.37
CA LYS A 247 -9.33 23.21 -13.02
C LYS A 247 -9.56 22.09 -11.98
N ARG A 248 -10.81 21.64 -11.87
CA ARG A 248 -11.34 20.79 -10.78
C ARG A 248 -10.52 19.53 -10.51
N SER A 249 -10.11 18.81 -11.55
CA SER A 249 -9.33 17.56 -11.41
C SER A 249 -7.95 17.77 -10.77
N ARG A 250 -7.23 18.86 -11.11
CA ARG A 250 -5.91 19.12 -10.50
C ARG A 250 -6.01 19.49 -9.02
N LYS A 251 -7.04 20.24 -8.66
CA LYS A 251 -7.28 20.59 -7.25
C LYS A 251 -7.71 19.38 -6.42
N LEU A 252 -8.50 18.48 -7.01
CA LEU A 252 -8.89 17.22 -6.38
C LEU A 252 -7.65 16.39 -6.04
N GLN A 253 -6.78 16.11 -7.03
CA GLN A 253 -5.56 15.33 -6.78
C GLN A 253 -4.66 16.01 -5.73
N ALA A 254 -4.44 17.32 -5.86
CA ALA A 254 -3.63 18.06 -4.87
C ALA A 254 -4.20 18.00 -3.44
N SER A 255 -5.53 17.93 -3.29
CA SER A 255 -6.18 17.78 -1.99
C SER A 255 -6.02 16.37 -1.42
N LEU A 256 -6.14 15.34 -2.27
CA LEU A 256 -5.90 13.96 -1.88
C LEU A 256 -4.44 13.73 -1.49
N ASP A 257 -3.50 14.30 -2.25
CA ASP A 257 -2.07 14.24 -1.96
C ASP A 257 -1.76 14.98 -0.64
N ALA A 258 -2.32 16.17 -0.44
CA ALA A 258 -2.15 16.92 0.81
C ALA A 258 -2.67 16.16 2.05
N LEU A 259 -3.78 15.42 1.92
CA LEU A 259 -4.27 14.55 3.00
C LEU A 259 -3.31 13.38 3.27
N ALA A 260 -2.79 12.76 2.21
CA ALA A 260 -1.84 11.66 2.32
C ALA A 260 -0.50 12.08 2.95
N GLU A 261 -0.08 13.33 2.73
CA GLU A 261 1.18 13.90 3.25
C GLU A 261 1.13 14.27 4.74
N LEU A 262 -0.05 14.45 5.34
CA LEU A 262 -0.16 14.78 6.78
C LEU A 262 0.50 13.68 7.63
N SER A 263 1.23 14.04 8.67
CA SER A 263 1.71 13.07 9.66
C SER A 263 0.57 12.50 10.50
N ALA A 264 0.83 11.43 11.25
CA ALA A 264 -0.15 10.84 12.17
C ALA A 264 -0.59 11.84 13.25
N GLU A 265 0.29 12.75 13.68
CA GLU A 265 -0.01 13.79 14.66
C GLU A 265 -0.84 14.92 14.04
N GLU A 266 -0.46 15.37 12.84
CA GLU A 266 -1.20 16.41 12.12
C GLU A 266 -2.62 15.98 11.75
N LEU A 267 -2.83 14.70 11.46
CA LEU A 267 -4.17 14.15 11.24
C LEU A 267 -5.10 14.34 12.43
N LEU A 268 -4.60 14.46 13.66
CA LEU A 268 -5.43 14.68 14.85
C LEU A 268 -5.98 16.12 14.91
N ASP A 269 -5.39 17.06 14.18
CA ASP A 269 -5.88 18.43 14.07
C ASP A 269 -6.81 18.57 12.86
N PHE A 270 -8.12 18.61 13.13
CA PHE A 270 -9.14 18.82 12.10
C PHE A 270 -8.96 20.12 11.30
N SER A 271 -8.25 21.11 11.85
CA SER A 271 -7.90 22.35 11.16
C SER A 271 -6.94 22.10 10.01
N LEU A 272 -5.99 21.17 10.18
CA LEU A 272 -5.03 20.78 9.13
C LEU A 272 -5.70 19.90 8.09
N VAL A 273 -6.57 18.97 8.52
CA VAL A 273 -7.38 18.14 7.62
C VAL A 273 -8.29 19.00 6.75
N ALA A 274 -8.96 20.01 7.34
CA ALA A 274 -9.79 20.97 6.59
C ALA A 274 -8.96 21.75 5.55
N LYS A 275 -7.75 22.20 5.91
CA LYS A 275 -6.83 22.86 4.97
C LYS A 275 -6.42 21.95 3.81
N ALA A 276 -6.13 20.68 4.08
CA ALA A 276 -5.82 19.71 3.04
C ALA A 276 -7.01 19.48 2.08
N LEU A 277 -8.25 19.59 2.58
CA LEU A 277 -9.49 19.59 1.78
C LEU A 277 -9.75 20.93 1.04
N GLY A 278 -8.89 21.93 1.20
CA GLY A 278 -9.01 23.24 0.56
C GLY A 278 -9.88 24.25 1.32
N HIS A 279 -10.30 23.94 2.55
CA HIS A 279 -11.09 24.82 3.41
C HIS A 279 -10.21 25.63 4.38
N PRO A 280 -10.70 26.78 4.87
CA PRO A 280 -10.01 27.50 5.94
C PRO A 280 -10.04 26.65 7.23
N GLY A 281 -8.89 26.42 7.85
CA GLY A 281 -8.80 25.69 9.12
C GLY A 281 -9.11 26.54 10.37
N THR A 282 -9.70 27.73 10.22
CA THR A 282 -9.92 28.68 11.33
C THR A 282 -11.31 28.62 11.94
N ASP A 283 -12.32 28.24 11.15
CA ASP A 283 -13.71 28.13 11.60
C ASP A 283 -14.31 26.86 11.02
N LEU A 284 -14.33 25.80 11.84
CA LEU A 284 -14.78 24.48 11.44
C LEU A 284 -16.31 24.33 11.46
N GLU A 285 -17.03 25.28 12.07
CA GLU A 285 -18.48 25.24 12.20
C GLU A 285 -19.19 25.89 11.00
N LEU A 286 -18.43 26.38 10.01
CA LEU A 286 -18.99 26.91 8.78
C LEU A 286 -19.78 25.83 8.03
N PRO A 287 -21.00 26.15 7.56
CA PRO A 287 -21.83 25.21 6.84
C PRO A 287 -21.24 24.92 5.45
N LEU A 288 -21.39 23.67 5.02
CA LEU A 288 -21.05 23.19 3.68
C LEU A 288 -22.26 22.52 3.05
N SER A 289 -22.36 22.61 1.73
CA SER A 289 -23.37 21.88 0.97
C SER A 289 -22.69 20.87 0.05
N PRO A 290 -23.02 19.57 0.16
CA PRO A 290 -22.47 18.55 -0.74
C PRO A 290 -23.00 18.72 -2.17
N ARG A 291 -22.20 18.31 -3.15
CA ARG A 291 -22.63 18.30 -4.56
C ARG A 291 -23.51 17.09 -4.91
N GLY A 292 -23.30 15.95 -4.25
CA GLY A 292 -24.11 14.74 -4.35
C GLY A 292 -23.43 13.54 -5.02
N PHE A 293 -22.12 13.59 -5.32
CA PHE A 293 -21.38 12.47 -5.88
C PHE A 293 -21.44 11.23 -4.98
N ARG A 294 -21.28 11.40 -3.68
CA ARG A 294 -21.25 10.32 -2.69
C ARG A 294 -22.60 9.62 -2.52
N LEU A 295 -23.70 10.36 -2.46
CA LEU A 295 -25.03 9.72 -2.39
C LEU A 295 -25.43 9.06 -3.71
N LEU A 296 -25.09 9.67 -4.85
CA LEU A 296 -25.38 9.07 -6.15
C LEU A 296 -24.61 7.78 -6.40
N SER A 297 -23.39 7.64 -5.88
CA SER A 297 -22.61 6.40 -6.01
C SER A 297 -23.27 5.22 -5.28
N LYS A 298 -24.11 5.49 -4.27
CA LYS A 298 -24.92 4.48 -3.55
C LYS A 298 -26.18 4.06 -4.34
N VAL A 299 -26.55 4.77 -5.40
CA VAL A 299 -27.68 4.40 -6.26
C VAL A 299 -27.27 3.23 -7.16
N GLN A 300 -27.91 2.09 -6.95
CA GLN A 300 -27.60 0.87 -7.71
C GLN A 300 -27.80 1.07 -9.21
N ARG A 301 -26.86 0.54 -10.01
CA ARG A 301 -26.92 0.51 -11.49
C ARG A 301 -26.92 1.89 -12.15
N LEU A 302 -26.45 2.93 -11.46
CA LEU A 302 -26.22 4.25 -12.07
C LEU A 302 -24.80 4.32 -12.66
N PRO A 303 -24.63 4.49 -13.99
CA PRO A 303 -23.31 4.65 -14.58
C PRO A 303 -22.65 5.97 -14.14
N ALA A 304 -21.34 5.94 -13.86
CA ALA A 304 -20.59 7.11 -13.39
C ALA A 304 -20.73 8.36 -14.29
N PRO A 305 -20.68 8.27 -15.64
CA PRO A 305 -20.85 9.45 -16.50
C PRO A 305 -22.26 10.06 -16.42
N VAL A 306 -23.26 9.28 -15.99
CA VAL A 306 -24.62 9.79 -15.79
C VAL A 306 -24.70 10.50 -14.44
N ALA A 307 -24.12 9.91 -13.39
CA ALA A 307 -24.01 10.55 -12.08
C ALA A 307 -23.30 11.91 -12.18
N GLU A 308 -22.19 11.99 -12.92
CA GLU A 308 -21.46 13.24 -13.15
C GLU A 308 -22.34 14.32 -13.78
N ARG A 309 -23.08 14.00 -14.85
CA ARG A 309 -23.99 14.95 -15.50
C ARG A 309 -25.12 15.42 -14.57
N ILE A 310 -25.68 14.52 -13.76
CA ILE A 310 -26.71 14.88 -12.78
C ILE A 310 -26.14 15.87 -11.75
N VAL A 311 -24.96 15.58 -11.19
CA VAL A 311 -24.31 16.50 -10.24
C VAL A 311 -24.01 17.85 -10.88
N GLU A 312 -23.52 17.86 -12.12
CA GLU A 312 -23.24 19.10 -12.85
C GLU A 312 -24.49 19.92 -13.15
N HIS A 313 -25.62 19.27 -13.44
CA HIS A 313 -26.89 19.93 -13.72
C HIS A 313 -27.51 20.57 -12.47
N PHE A 314 -27.60 19.83 -11.35
CA PHE A 314 -28.25 20.34 -10.13
C PHE A 314 -27.31 21.19 -9.27
N GLY A 315 -26.00 20.90 -9.27
CA GLY A 315 -24.96 21.65 -8.56
C GLY A 315 -24.91 21.44 -7.04
N SER A 316 -26.00 20.98 -6.40
CA SER A 316 -26.03 20.58 -5.00
C SER A 316 -26.95 19.39 -4.77
N LEU A 317 -26.67 18.61 -3.72
CA LEU A 317 -27.49 17.49 -3.30
C LEU A 317 -28.92 17.91 -2.98
N GLN A 318 -29.11 19.03 -2.30
CA GLN A 318 -30.43 19.50 -1.87
C GLN A 318 -31.37 19.77 -3.06
N LYS A 319 -30.83 20.39 -4.12
CA LYS A 319 -31.58 20.58 -5.37
C LYS A 319 -31.94 19.25 -6.02
N MET A 320 -31.07 18.25 -5.90
CA MET A 320 -31.29 16.91 -6.45
C MET A 320 -32.34 16.12 -5.64
N LEU A 321 -32.35 16.24 -4.31
CA LEU A 321 -33.36 15.61 -3.44
C LEU A 321 -34.76 16.19 -3.69
N GLY A 322 -34.85 17.49 -3.98
CA GLY A 322 -36.09 18.17 -4.34
C GLY A 322 -36.54 18.00 -5.80
N ALA A 323 -35.71 17.40 -6.66
CA ALA A 323 -36.00 17.26 -8.09
C ALA A 323 -37.12 16.25 -8.37
N SER A 324 -38.01 16.59 -9.31
CA SER A 324 -39.01 15.66 -9.83
C SER A 324 -38.39 14.66 -10.82
N ILE A 325 -39.16 13.64 -11.20
CA ILE A 325 -38.74 12.70 -12.26
C ILE A 325 -38.54 13.45 -13.58
N ASP A 326 -39.39 14.43 -13.89
CA ASP A 326 -39.31 15.22 -15.12
C ASP A 326 -38.05 16.10 -15.15
N ASP A 327 -37.67 16.69 -14.00
CA ASP A 327 -36.42 17.45 -13.87
C ASP A 327 -35.20 16.57 -14.10
N LEU A 328 -35.21 15.33 -13.57
CA LEU A 328 -34.13 14.37 -13.79
C LEU A 328 -34.03 13.94 -15.26
N GLN A 329 -35.16 13.82 -15.97
CA GLN A 329 -35.17 13.50 -17.41
C GLN A 329 -34.64 14.63 -18.30
N ALA A 330 -34.66 15.88 -17.81
CA ALA A 330 -34.08 17.01 -18.53
C ALA A 330 -32.54 16.93 -18.62
N VAL A 331 -31.90 16.06 -17.82
CA VAL A 331 -30.46 15.82 -17.87
C VAL A 331 -30.09 14.92 -19.05
N GLU A 332 -29.15 15.37 -19.87
CA GLU A 332 -28.68 14.61 -21.02
C GLU A 332 -28.21 13.20 -20.62
N GLY A 333 -28.75 12.17 -21.28
CA GLY A 333 -28.43 10.77 -21.01
C GLY A 333 -29.22 10.14 -19.85
N VAL A 334 -30.15 10.86 -19.24
CA VAL A 334 -31.08 10.33 -18.23
C VAL A 334 -32.45 10.09 -18.89
N GLY A 335 -32.72 8.86 -19.30
CA GLY A 335 -34.07 8.45 -19.73
C GLY A 335 -34.99 8.18 -18.53
N GLU A 336 -36.29 7.99 -18.80
CA GLU A 336 -37.33 7.77 -17.78
C GLU A 336 -36.97 6.71 -16.74
N ASN A 337 -36.51 5.53 -17.19
CA ASN A 337 -36.12 4.44 -16.28
C ASN A 337 -34.97 4.84 -15.34
N ARG A 338 -34.00 5.63 -15.82
CA ARG A 338 -32.87 6.10 -14.99
C ARG A 338 -33.33 7.19 -14.03
N ALA A 339 -34.14 8.13 -14.48
CA ALA A 339 -34.72 9.18 -13.63
C ALA A 339 -35.50 8.57 -12.46
N ARG A 340 -36.35 7.57 -12.74
CA ARG A 340 -37.06 6.83 -11.70
C ARG A 340 -36.11 6.12 -10.73
N THR A 341 -35.11 5.40 -11.26
CA THR A 341 -34.09 4.71 -10.45
C THR A 341 -33.35 5.66 -9.50
N VAL A 342 -32.94 6.83 -10.01
CA VAL A 342 -32.26 7.86 -9.21
C VAL A 342 -33.19 8.42 -8.16
N ARG A 343 -34.42 8.78 -8.52
CA ARG A 343 -35.38 9.35 -7.58
C ARG A 343 -35.71 8.38 -6.44
N GLU A 344 -36.02 7.13 -6.78
CA GLU A 344 -36.30 6.07 -5.80
C GLU A 344 -35.07 5.77 -4.92
N GLY A 345 -33.87 5.75 -5.51
CA GLY A 345 -32.63 5.55 -4.77
C GLY A 345 -32.36 6.65 -3.75
N LEU A 346 -32.51 7.92 -4.15
CA LEU A 346 -32.34 9.07 -3.27
C LEU A 346 -33.42 9.12 -2.18
N SER A 347 -34.70 8.85 -2.51
CA SER A 347 -35.76 8.76 -1.51
C SER A 347 -35.48 7.67 -0.48
N ARG A 348 -35.06 6.48 -0.92
CA ARG A 348 -34.76 5.37 -0.01
C ARG A 348 -33.61 5.70 0.94
N LEU A 349 -32.58 6.39 0.45
CA LEU A 349 -31.47 6.84 1.28
C LEU A 349 -31.94 7.86 2.33
N ALA A 350 -32.79 8.80 1.94
CA ALA A 350 -33.43 9.76 2.87
C ALA A 350 -34.30 9.08 3.93
N ASP A 351 -35.12 8.10 3.53
CA ASP A 351 -35.96 7.36 4.47
C ASP A 351 -35.10 6.53 5.45
N SER A 352 -34.02 5.91 4.96
CA SER A 352 -33.12 5.10 5.80
C SER A 352 -32.38 5.93 6.84
N SER A 353 -31.94 7.15 6.51
CA SER A 353 -31.28 8.02 7.48
C SER A 353 -32.20 8.49 8.59
N ILE A 354 -33.51 8.58 8.33
CA ILE A 354 -34.52 8.90 9.35
C ILE A 354 -34.70 7.70 10.29
N LEU A 355 -34.76 6.48 9.75
CA LEU A 355 -34.97 5.27 10.55
C LEU A 355 -33.79 4.94 11.46
N GLU A 356 -32.55 5.15 11.01
CA GLU A 356 -31.34 4.96 11.83
C GLU A 356 -31.29 5.89 13.06
N ARG A 357 -32.11 6.94 13.14
CA ARG A 357 -32.21 7.81 14.33
C ARG A 357 -33.07 7.24 15.44
N TYR A 358 -33.89 6.23 15.15
CA TYR A 358 -34.86 5.65 16.10
C TYR A 358 -34.44 4.26 16.62
N VAL A 359 -33.28 3.76 16.21
CA VAL A 359 -32.66 2.50 16.64
C VAL A 359 -31.37 2.83 17.37
#